data_AF-A0A6V8CIA0-F1
#
_entry.id   AF-A0A6V8CIA0-F1
#
_cell.length_a   1.000
_cell.length_b   1.000
_cell.length_c   1.000
_cell.angle_alpha   90.00
_cell.angle_beta   90.00
_cell.angle_gamma   90.00
#
_symmetry.space_group_name_H-M   'P 1'
#
loop_
_entity.id
_entity.type
_entity.pdbx_description
1 polymer ?
#
loop_
_entity_poly.entity_id
_entity_poly.type
_entity_poly.pdbx_seq_one_letter_code
_entity_poly.pdbx_strand_id
1 'polypeptide(L)'
;AYWSINRCHEFSHGLNGTTLSFTSLQKSECQSITPFRWNVPITWILDLNNSEVQSINLPEISVEENQLQSGWRMEQNLLYLSVTNGFTAEINLTESTDYDVLGRTSFFNNHSTALTITGHSTTDLFSWSKRFDDHPDLRFTWLVMPQLIDQGIAWLPAAAVVIAVSSLSLIFWVVKKDLNQDNSSEALTPQVPTTDFDE
;
A
#
# COMPACT_ATOMS: atom_id res chain seq x y z
N ALA A 1 -8.62 -11.30 9.79
CA ALA A 1 -9.58 -11.36 8.66
C ALA A 1 -10.98 -11.67 9.17
N TYR A 2 -12.03 -11.11 8.55
CA TYR A 2 -13.42 -11.15 9.07
C TYR A 2 -13.92 -12.58 9.37
N TRP A 3 -13.61 -13.54 8.48
CA TRP A 3 -13.99 -14.96 8.60
C TRP A 3 -13.44 -15.67 9.86
N SER A 4 -12.30 -15.22 10.37
CA SER A 4 -11.64 -15.82 11.54
C SER A 4 -12.26 -15.39 12.89
N ILE A 5 -13.16 -14.41 12.87
CA ILE A 5 -13.68 -13.79 14.10
C ILE A 5 -15.00 -14.43 14.53
N ASN A 6 -15.63 -15.28 13.70
CA ASN A 6 -16.89 -15.96 14.04
C ASN A 6 -16.84 -16.78 15.34
N ARG A 7 -15.66 -17.24 15.76
CA ARG A 7 -15.49 -18.02 17.00
C ARG A 7 -14.68 -17.30 18.09
N CYS A 8 -14.21 -16.08 17.80
CA CYS A 8 -13.11 -15.44 18.52
C CYS A 8 -13.41 -13.96 18.78
N HIS A 9 -14.61 -13.65 19.23
CA HIS A 9 -14.99 -12.31 19.69
C HIS A 9 -15.41 -12.38 21.15
N GLU A 10 -15.11 -11.29 21.84
CA GLU A 10 -15.61 -10.94 23.16
C GLU A 10 -15.86 -9.44 23.12
N PHE A 11 -16.68 -8.93 24.00
CA PHE A 11 -16.91 -7.49 24.09
C PHE A 11 -17.12 -7.11 25.54
N SER A 12 -16.70 -5.90 25.87
CA SER A 12 -16.93 -5.28 27.17
C SER A 12 -17.74 -4.02 26.93
N HIS A 13 -18.78 -3.81 27.71
CA HIS A 13 -19.62 -2.64 27.61
C HIS A 13 -20.06 -2.18 28.99
N GLY A 14 -20.32 -0.89 29.13
CA GLY A 14 -20.74 -0.29 30.39
C GLY A 14 -21.32 1.09 30.16
N LEU A 15 -22.45 1.37 30.82
CA LEU A 15 -23.10 2.67 30.77
C LEU A 15 -22.80 3.44 32.07
N ASN A 16 -22.27 4.64 31.94
CA ASN A 16 -22.03 5.54 33.06
C ASN A 16 -22.77 6.86 32.81
N GLY A 17 -23.96 6.99 33.41
CA GLY A 17 -24.86 8.11 33.14
C GLY A 17 -25.35 8.09 31.70
N THR A 18 -24.89 9.03 30.88
CA THR A 18 -25.23 9.15 29.45
C THR A 18 -24.13 8.64 28.51
N THR A 19 -22.96 8.26 29.03
CA THR A 19 -21.85 7.78 28.20
C THR A 19 -21.80 6.26 28.24
N LEU A 20 -22.03 5.64 27.08
CA LEU A 20 -21.87 4.21 26.84
C LEU A 20 -20.43 3.95 26.37
N SER A 21 -19.71 3.16 27.13
CA SER A 21 -18.41 2.62 26.74
C SER A 21 -18.58 1.24 26.10
N PHE A 22 -17.98 1.04 24.93
CA PHE A 22 -17.99 -0.25 24.22
C PHE A 22 -16.60 -0.59 23.71
N THR A 23 -16.12 -1.80 24.02
CA THR A 23 -14.81 -2.28 23.59
C THR A 23 -14.96 -3.65 22.97
N SER A 24 -14.51 -3.79 21.72
CA SER A 24 -14.37 -5.11 21.07
C SER A 24 -13.09 -5.77 21.56
N LEU A 25 -13.19 -7.00 22.05
CA LEU A 25 -12.09 -7.78 22.60
C LEU A 25 -11.88 -9.07 21.80
N GLN A 26 -10.68 -9.62 21.93
CA GLN A 26 -10.32 -10.90 21.35
C GLN A 26 -9.94 -11.87 22.46
N LYS A 27 -10.53 -13.07 22.42
CA LYS A 27 -10.18 -14.18 23.30
C LYS A 27 -8.69 -14.54 23.19
N SER A 28 -8.02 -14.76 24.32
CA SER A 28 -6.58 -15.05 24.37
C SER A 28 -6.23 -16.36 23.66
N GLU A 29 -7.14 -17.35 23.69
CA GLU A 29 -7.00 -18.65 23.02
C GLU A 29 -6.94 -18.51 21.50
N CYS A 30 -7.49 -17.42 20.96
CA CYS A 30 -7.55 -17.17 19.53
C CYS A 30 -6.29 -16.47 18.98
N GLN A 31 -5.52 -15.80 19.84
CA GLN A 31 -4.24 -15.20 19.47
C GLN A 31 -3.18 -16.28 19.19
N SER A 32 -3.17 -17.37 19.97
CA SER A 32 -2.20 -18.46 19.79
C SER A 32 -2.44 -19.28 18.52
N ILE A 33 -3.69 -19.45 18.10
CA ILE A 33 -4.06 -20.25 16.91
C ILE A 33 -3.68 -19.54 15.60
N THR A 34 -3.67 -18.21 15.59
CA THR A 34 -3.50 -17.41 14.36
C THR A 34 -2.79 -16.08 14.68
N PRO A 35 -1.48 -16.12 14.98
CA PRO A 35 -0.72 -14.95 15.45
C PRO A 35 -0.60 -13.83 14.41
N PHE A 36 -0.69 -14.16 13.12
CA PHE A 36 -0.55 -13.20 12.02
C PHE A 36 -1.88 -12.60 11.54
N ARG A 37 -2.94 -12.64 12.37
CA ARG A 37 -4.21 -12.03 11.98
C ARG A 37 -4.14 -10.51 12.00
N TRP A 38 -4.56 -9.90 10.90
CA TRP A 38 -4.85 -8.46 10.89
C TRP A 38 -5.96 -8.13 11.88
N ASN A 39 -5.68 -7.17 12.77
CA ASN A 39 -6.66 -6.50 13.61
C ASN A 39 -7.43 -5.50 12.74
N VAL A 40 -8.57 -5.94 12.23
CA VAL A 40 -9.42 -5.14 11.35
C VAL A 40 -10.68 -4.69 12.11
N PRO A 41 -11.27 -3.53 11.75
CA PRO A 41 -12.53 -3.09 12.33
C PRO A 41 -13.66 -4.12 12.13
N ILE A 42 -14.51 -4.24 13.13
CA ILE A 42 -15.64 -5.16 13.19
C ILE A 42 -16.90 -4.35 13.47
N THR A 43 -17.95 -4.59 12.69
CA THR A 43 -19.22 -3.85 12.79
C THR A 43 -20.21 -4.56 13.72
N TRP A 44 -20.38 -4.00 14.91
CA TRP A 44 -21.36 -4.39 15.92
C TRP A 44 -22.69 -3.67 15.71
N ILE A 45 -23.77 -4.28 16.19
CA ILE A 45 -25.12 -3.72 16.15
C ILE A 45 -25.57 -3.53 17.60
N LEU A 46 -25.92 -2.30 17.94
CA LEU A 46 -26.48 -1.92 19.23
C LEU A 46 -27.87 -1.32 19.01
N ASP A 47 -28.83 -1.71 19.84
CA ASP A 47 -30.15 -1.10 19.92
C ASP A 47 -30.13 -0.07 21.07
N LEU A 48 -30.42 1.19 20.74
CA LEU A 48 -30.42 2.29 21.71
C LEU A 48 -31.82 2.65 22.22
N ASN A 49 -32.83 1.81 21.96
CA ASN A 49 -34.20 1.92 22.49
C ASN A 49 -34.80 3.35 22.39
N ASN A 50 -34.67 3.98 21.21
CA ASN A 50 -35.09 5.34 20.84
C ASN A 50 -34.26 6.49 21.40
N SER A 51 -33.07 6.23 21.98
CA SER A 51 -32.14 7.29 22.33
C SER A 51 -31.30 7.75 21.13
N GLU A 52 -31.13 9.06 21.01
CA GLU A 52 -30.26 9.67 20.02
C GLU A 52 -28.80 9.67 20.47
N VAL A 53 -27.90 9.51 19.51
CA VAL A 53 -26.45 9.61 19.69
C VAL A 53 -26.05 11.06 19.46
N GLN A 54 -25.46 11.69 20.48
CA GLN A 54 -24.95 13.06 20.38
C GLN A 54 -23.54 13.09 19.76
N SER A 55 -22.67 12.19 20.18
CA SER A 55 -21.31 12.07 19.64
C SER A 55 -20.70 10.72 19.97
N ILE A 56 -19.81 10.26 19.09
CA ILE A 56 -18.95 9.10 19.32
C ILE A 56 -17.51 9.53 19.04
N ASN A 57 -16.54 8.97 19.76
CA ASN A 57 -15.10 9.16 19.50
C ASN A 57 -14.59 8.46 18.21
N LEU A 58 -15.43 8.41 17.18
CA LEU A 58 -15.20 7.79 15.88
C LEU A 58 -15.90 8.62 14.79
N PRO A 59 -15.40 8.58 13.55
CA PRO A 59 -16.05 9.28 12.44
C PRO A 59 -17.38 8.63 12.10
N GLU A 60 -18.35 9.46 11.71
CA GLU A 60 -19.60 8.97 11.12
C GLU A 60 -19.33 8.46 9.70
N ILE A 61 -19.85 7.29 9.35
CA ILE A 61 -19.68 6.64 8.05
C ILE A 61 -21.02 6.54 7.32
N SER A 62 -20.99 6.58 5.98
CA SER A 62 -22.21 6.42 5.19
C SER A 62 -22.63 4.95 5.09
N VAL A 63 -23.90 4.72 4.72
CA VAL A 63 -24.41 3.37 4.42
C VAL A 63 -23.72 2.78 3.18
N GLU A 64 -23.31 3.63 2.24
CA GLU A 64 -22.64 3.23 1.00
C GLU A 64 -21.14 2.98 1.17
N GLU A 65 -20.58 3.29 2.35
CA GLU A 65 -19.17 3.10 2.63
C GLU A 65 -18.79 1.64 2.49
N ASN A 66 -17.85 1.37 1.58
CA ASN A 66 -17.42 0.04 1.18
C ASN A 66 -15.95 -0.22 1.55
N GLN A 67 -15.21 0.80 1.96
CA GLN A 67 -13.85 0.68 2.44
C GLN A 67 -13.86 0.41 3.95
N LEU A 68 -13.13 -0.63 4.34
CA LEU A 68 -13.04 -1.06 5.72
C LEU A 68 -12.36 0.02 6.57
N GLN A 69 -13.11 0.64 7.47
CA GLN A 69 -12.61 1.66 8.39
C GLN A 69 -13.35 1.61 9.74
N SER A 70 -12.73 2.20 10.76
CA SER A 70 -13.41 2.43 12.04
C SER A 70 -14.36 3.61 11.91
N GLY A 71 -15.55 3.48 12.47
CA GLY A 71 -16.59 4.49 12.31
C GLY A 71 -17.93 4.03 12.84
N TRP A 72 -18.92 4.91 12.81
CA TRP A 72 -20.26 4.58 13.27
C TRP A 72 -21.31 5.13 12.31
N ARG A 73 -22.49 4.51 12.30
CA ARG A 73 -23.66 5.06 11.63
C ARG A 73 -24.92 4.64 12.36
N MET A 74 -25.95 5.46 12.22
CA MET A 74 -27.30 5.14 12.68
C MET A 74 -28.18 4.74 11.51
N GLU A 75 -29.01 3.72 11.71
CA GLU A 75 -30.07 3.37 10.77
C GLU A 75 -31.32 3.06 11.60
N GLN A 76 -32.30 3.96 11.48
CA GLN A 76 -33.52 3.95 12.30
C GLN A 76 -33.17 4.06 13.79
N ASN A 77 -33.18 2.93 14.53
CA ASN A 77 -32.89 2.85 15.96
C ASN A 77 -31.66 1.96 16.27
N LEU A 78 -30.99 1.48 15.23
CA LEU A 78 -29.82 0.61 15.35
C LEU A 78 -28.55 1.40 15.09
N LEU A 79 -27.64 1.34 16.05
CA LEU A 79 -26.28 1.85 15.93
C LEU A 79 -25.40 0.75 15.36
N TYR A 80 -24.82 1.01 14.18
CA TYR A 80 -23.78 0.20 13.60
C TYR A 80 -22.43 0.78 13.97
N LEU A 81 -21.68 0.05 14.80
CA LEU A 81 -20.41 0.50 15.35
C LEU A 81 -19.26 -0.36 14.82
N SER A 82 -18.43 0.23 13.96
CA SER A 82 -17.23 -0.41 13.40
C SER A 82 -16.00 -0.07 14.23
N VAL A 83 -15.51 -1.03 15.01
CA VAL A 83 -14.38 -0.84 15.94
C VAL A 83 -13.33 -1.93 15.80
N THR A 84 -12.06 -1.56 15.94
CA THR A 84 -10.95 -2.50 16.04
C THR A 84 -10.88 -3.13 17.43
N ASN A 85 -10.30 -4.32 17.55
CA ASN A 85 -10.13 -4.94 18.85
C ASN A 85 -9.15 -4.13 19.71
N GLY A 86 -9.51 -3.93 20.98
CA GLY A 86 -8.75 -3.15 21.96
C GLY A 86 -9.04 -1.65 21.93
N PHE A 87 -9.86 -1.15 20.99
CA PHE A 87 -10.31 0.24 20.98
C PHE A 87 -11.62 0.37 21.76
N THR A 88 -11.67 1.35 22.67
CA THR A 88 -12.87 1.69 23.43
C THR A 88 -13.60 2.83 22.74
N ALA A 89 -14.77 2.53 22.19
CA ALA A 89 -15.70 3.52 21.68
C ALA A 89 -16.48 4.14 22.84
N GLU A 90 -16.49 5.46 22.89
CA GLU A 90 -17.26 6.24 23.85
C GLU A 90 -18.42 6.89 23.11
N ILE A 91 -19.64 6.53 23.50
CA ILE A 91 -20.88 6.91 22.85
C ILE A 91 -21.65 7.79 23.83
N ASN A 92 -21.75 9.07 23.52
CA ASN A 92 -22.54 10.01 24.31
C ASN A 92 -23.97 10.03 23.79
N LEU A 93 -24.90 9.61 24.65
CA LEU A 93 -26.33 9.58 24.39
C LEU A 93 -26.99 10.87 24.90
N THR A 94 -28.10 11.27 24.27
CA THR A 94 -28.89 12.42 24.72
C THR A 94 -29.55 12.15 26.08
N GLU A 95 -30.01 10.93 26.32
CA GLU A 95 -30.64 10.51 27.58
C GLU A 95 -30.07 9.16 28.04
N SER A 96 -30.06 8.93 29.36
CA SER A 96 -29.67 7.64 29.93
C SER A 96 -30.81 6.64 29.73
N THR A 97 -30.70 5.82 28.70
CA THR A 97 -31.68 4.78 28.36
C THR A 97 -31.05 3.40 28.43
N ASP A 98 -31.90 2.38 28.51
CA ASP A 98 -31.45 1.00 28.41
C ASP A 98 -31.04 0.71 26.95
N TYR A 99 -29.96 -0.07 26.78
CA TYR A 99 -29.42 -0.42 25.47
C TYR A 99 -29.14 -1.91 25.41
N ASP A 100 -29.21 -2.49 24.21
CA ASP A 100 -28.90 -3.90 23.99
C ASP A 100 -27.85 -4.06 22.89
N VAL A 101 -26.95 -5.02 23.07
CA VAL A 101 -25.96 -5.40 22.05
C VAL A 101 -26.51 -6.61 21.30
N LEU A 102 -27.21 -6.33 20.18
CA LEU A 102 -27.82 -7.37 19.35
C LEU A 102 -26.79 -8.35 18.76
N GLY A 103 -25.53 -7.91 18.68
CA GLY A 103 -24.40 -8.71 18.27
C GLY A 103 -23.66 -8.07 17.11
N ARG A 104 -23.38 -8.85 16.06
CA ARG A 104 -22.51 -8.42 14.97
C ARG A 104 -23.10 -8.76 13.62
N THR A 105 -22.83 -7.88 12.66
CA THR A 105 -23.03 -8.15 11.24
C THR A 105 -22.12 -9.28 10.72
N SER A 106 -22.52 -9.89 9.61
CA SER A 106 -21.70 -10.91 8.93
C SER A 106 -20.51 -10.30 8.17
N PHE A 107 -20.64 -9.05 7.73
CA PHE A 107 -19.63 -8.29 7.00
C PHE A 107 -19.65 -6.81 7.40
N PHE A 108 -18.58 -6.09 7.09
CA PHE A 108 -18.45 -4.66 7.37
C PHE A 108 -19.68 -3.88 6.88
N ASN A 109 -20.12 -2.95 7.72
CA ASN A 109 -21.19 -1.99 7.43
C ASN A 109 -22.55 -2.63 7.07
N ASN A 110 -22.76 -3.91 7.42
CA ASN A 110 -23.92 -4.71 7.00
C ASN A 110 -24.04 -4.93 5.48
N HIS A 111 -22.91 -4.94 4.76
CA HIS A 111 -22.89 -5.30 3.35
C HIS A 111 -23.16 -6.78 3.14
N SER A 112 -23.64 -7.14 1.96
CA SER A 112 -23.93 -8.54 1.59
C SER A 112 -22.68 -9.35 1.24
N THR A 113 -21.57 -8.69 0.94
CA THR A 113 -20.33 -9.31 0.50
C THR A 113 -19.12 -8.57 1.06
N ALA A 114 -18.00 -9.28 1.18
CA ALA A 114 -16.72 -8.71 1.56
C ALA A 114 -15.61 -9.28 0.67
N LEU A 115 -14.74 -8.39 0.19
CA LEU A 115 -13.53 -8.76 -0.56
C LEU A 115 -12.32 -8.41 0.31
N THR A 116 -11.47 -9.40 0.58
CA THR A 116 -10.17 -9.18 1.22
C THR A 116 -9.08 -9.48 0.21
N ILE A 117 -8.30 -8.46 -0.16
CA ILE A 117 -7.14 -8.62 -1.04
C ILE A 117 -5.91 -8.63 -0.14
N THR A 118 -5.12 -9.70 -0.22
CA THR A 118 -3.81 -9.79 0.40
C THR A 118 -2.77 -10.06 -0.67
N GLY A 119 -1.68 -9.31 -0.64
CA GLY A 119 -0.54 -9.50 -1.51
C GLY A 119 0.70 -9.78 -0.68
N HIS A 120 1.47 -10.78 -1.09
CA HIS A 120 2.82 -10.98 -0.59
C HIS A 120 3.79 -10.45 -1.64
N SER A 121 4.57 -9.41 -1.29
CA SER A 121 5.64 -8.96 -2.18
C SER A 121 6.72 -10.05 -2.23
N THR A 122 7.10 -10.45 -3.42
CA THR A 122 8.21 -11.39 -3.62
C THR A 122 9.04 -10.94 -4.81
N THR A 123 10.34 -11.12 -4.74
CA THR A 123 11.31 -10.87 -5.81
C THR A 123 11.84 -12.18 -6.42
N ASP A 124 11.40 -13.32 -5.90
CA ASP A 124 11.89 -14.65 -6.28
C ASP A 124 10.96 -15.33 -7.31
N LEU A 125 11.49 -15.60 -8.49
CA LEU A 125 10.81 -16.28 -9.61
C LEU A 125 10.22 -17.66 -9.25
N PHE A 126 10.80 -18.38 -8.28
CA PHE A 126 10.26 -19.66 -7.83
C PHE A 126 9.02 -19.47 -6.97
N SER A 127 9.04 -18.49 -6.09
CA SER A 127 7.86 -18.07 -5.34
C SER A 127 6.76 -17.51 -6.25
N TRP A 128 7.13 -16.86 -7.37
CA TRP A 128 6.18 -16.34 -8.38
C TRP A 128 5.46 -17.43 -9.19
N SER A 129 6.12 -18.58 -9.41
CA SER A 129 5.59 -19.66 -10.25
C SER A 129 5.00 -20.83 -9.46
N LYS A 130 5.07 -20.78 -8.13
CA LYS A 130 4.50 -21.82 -7.27
C LYS A 130 2.98 -21.87 -7.43
N ARG A 131 2.46 -23.03 -7.82
CA ARG A 131 1.02 -23.29 -7.87
C ARG A 131 0.44 -23.35 -6.45
N PHE A 132 -0.75 -22.79 -6.28
CA PHE A 132 -1.52 -22.83 -5.04
C PHE A 132 -2.42 -24.07 -4.98
N ASP A 133 -1.87 -25.24 -5.31
CA ASP A 133 -2.63 -26.48 -5.47
C ASP A 133 -3.38 -26.90 -4.18
N ASP A 134 -2.99 -26.35 -3.03
CA ASP A 134 -3.60 -26.62 -1.72
C ASP A 134 -4.84 -25.75 -1.40
N HIS A 135 -5.20 -24.77 -2.25
CA HIS A 135 -6.29 -23.82 -1.96
C HIS A 135 -7.26 -23.64 -3.16
N PRO A 136 -8.34 -24.43 -3.24
CA PRO A 136 -9.26 -24.45 -4.40
C PRO A 136 -10.04 -23.15 -4.61
N ASP A 137 -10.13 -22.28 -3.60
CA ASP A 137 -10.89 -21.02 -3.65
C ASP A 137 -10.03 -19.80 -4.04
N LEU A 138 -8.72 -20.01 -4.25
CA LEU A 138 -7.76 -18.93 -4.39
C LEU A 138 -7.52 -18.62 -5.87
N ARG A 139 -8.18 -17.58 -6.38
CA ARG A 139 -8.00 -17.06 -7.75
C ARG A 139 -7.22 -15.75 -7.69
N PHE A 140 -6.02 -15.69 -8.25
CA PHE A 140 -5.23 -14.46 -8.30
C PHE A 140 -5.52 -13.63 -9.56
N THR A 141 -5.62 -12.31 -9.38
CA THR A 141 -5.25 -11.29 -10.38
C THR A 141 -3.88 -10.75 -9.98
N TRP A 142 -2.90 -10.80 -10.87
CA TRP A 142 -1.60 -10.17 -10.65
C TRP A 142 -1.75 -8.65 -10.72
N LEU A 143 -1.20 -7.94 -9.72
CA LEU A 143 -0.98 -6.50 -9.81
C LEU A 143 0.52 -6.30 -10.04
N VAL A 144 0.90 -6.02 -11.29
CA VAL A 144 2.26 -5.62 -11.61
C VAL A 144 2.44 -4.19 -11.11
N MET A 145 3.07 -4.02 -9.96
CA MET A 145 3.52 -2.70 -9.54
C MET A 145 4.74 -2.34 -10.39
N PRO A 146 4.73 -1.21 -11.12
CA PRO A 146 5.95 -0.73 -11.74
C PRO A 146 6.98 -0.55 -10.63
N GLN A 147 8.15 -1.15 -10.77
CA GLN A 147 9.28 -0.76 -9.93
C GLN A 147 9.54 0.71 -10.23
N LEU A 148 9.21 1.59 -9.27
CA LEU A 148 9.82 2.90 -9.22
C LEU A 148 11.32 2.63 -9.26
N ILE A 149 12.03 3.21 -10.24
CA ILE A 149 13.48 3.13 -10.32
C ILE A 149 13.99 3.43 -8.91
N ASP A 150 14.57 2.40 -8.32
CA ASP A 150 14.96 2.40 -6.94
C ASP A 150 15.78 3.68 -6.70
N GLN A 151 15.48 4.40 -5.62
CA GLN A 151 16.15 5.66 -5.28
C GLN A 151 17.67 5.47 -5.01
N GLY A 152 18.19 4.25 -5.20
CA GLY A 152 19.57 3.85 -4.99
C GLY A 152 20.54 4.03 -6.17
N ILE A 153 20.11 4.46 -7.37
CA ILE A 153 21.04 4.61 -8.52
C ILE A 153 21.14 6.06 -9.00
N ALA A 154 21.34 6.99 -8.06
CA ALA A 154 21.56 8.41 -8.35
C ALA A 154 22.82 8.68 -9.20
N TRP A 155 23.75 7.72 -9.32
CA TRP A 155 25.00 7.88 -10.06
C TRP A 155 24.90 7.54 -11.56
N LEU A 156 23.83 6.88 -12.01
CA LEU A 156 23.63 6.48 -13.41
C LEU A 156 23.68 7.67 -14.39
N PRO A 157 22.98 8.79 -14.12
CA PRO A 157 23.08 9.97 -14.98
C PRO A 157 24.49 10.55 -15.05
N ALA A 158 25.22 10.55 -13.92
CA ALA A 158 26.60 11.02 -13.87
C ALA A 158 27.53 10.12 -14.70
N ALA A 159 27.38 8.80 -14.62
CA ALA A 159 28.13 7.87 -15.46
C ALA A 159 27.85 8.06 -16.96
N ALA A 160 26.59 8.29 -17.33
CA ALA A 160 26.22 8.57 -18.73
C ALA A 160 26.93 9.82 -19.27
N VAL A 161 27.02 10.90 -18.47
CA VAL A 161 27.74 12.13 -18.84
C VAL A 161 29.23 11.87 -19.00
N VAL A 162 29.86 11.13 -18.06
CA VAL A 162 31.28 10.81 -18.13
C VAL A 162 31.62 10.02 -19.39
N ILE A 163 30.80 9.01 -19.72
CA ILE A 163 30.98 8.21 -20.94
C ILE A 163 30.86 9.10 -22.18
N ALA A 164 29.84 9.96 -22.25
CA ALA A 164 29.64 10.86 -23.39
C ALA A 164 30.84 11.80 -23.59
N VAL A 165 31.31 12.48 -22.53
CA VAL A 165 32.45 13.40 -22.61
C VAL A 165 33.75 12.67 -22.96
N SER A 166 33.98 11.48 -22.38
CA SER A 166 35.18 10.69 -22.67
C SER A 166 35.24 10.27 -24.15
N SER A 167 34.11 9.87 -24.73
CA SER A 167 34.04 9.43 -26.12
C SER A 167 34.37 10.56 -27.10
N LEU A 168 33.80 11.74 -26.91
CA LEU A 168 34.09 12.93 -27.72
C LEU A 168 35.55 13.38 -27.57
N SER A 169 36.08 13.32 -26.35
CA SER A 169 37.46 13.72 -26.07
C SER A 169 38.47 12.77 -26.73
N LEU A 170 38.20 11.47 -26.71
CA LEU A 170 38.98 10.45 -27.39
C LEU A 170 39.00 10.68 -28.91
N ILE A 171 37.83 10.88 -29.51
CA ILE A 171 37.71 11.13 -30.96
C ILE A 171 38.50 12.39 -31.34
N PHE A 172 38.32 13.48 -30.59
CA PHE A 172 39.03 14.73 -30.85
C PHE A 172 40.56 14.58 -30.74
N TRP A 173 41.01 13.85 -29.71
CA TRP A 173 42.44 13.60 -29.49
C TRP A 173 43.06 12.77 -30.62
N VAL A 174 42.36 11.73 -31.10
CA VAL A 174 42.80 10.91 -32.23
C VAL A 174 42.89 11.74 -33.50
N VAL A 175 41.84 12.50 -33.85
CA VAL A 175 41.84 13.36 -35.04
C VAL A 175 42.98 14.38 -35.02
N LYS A 176 43.23 15.01 -33.86
CA LYS A 176 44.33 15.97 -33.72
C LYS A 176 45.71 15.32 -33.91
N LYS A 177 45.88 14.09 -33.43
CA LYS A 177 47.13 13.34 -33.63
C LYS A 177 47.36 13.05 -35.10
N ASP A 178 46.33 12.62 -35.82
CA ASP A 178 46.42 12.30 -37.26
C ASP A 178 46.75 13.56 -38.08
N LEU A 179 46.07 14.69 -37.83
CA LEU A 179 46.36 15.97 -38.49
C LEU A 179 47.81 16.46 -38.28
N ASN A 180 48.35 16.30 -37.08
CA ASN A 180 49.73 16.68 -36.80
C ASN A 180 50.75 15.78 -37.51
N GLN A 181 50.42 14.50 -37.70
CA GLN A 181 51.25 13.55 -38.40
C GLN A 181 51.27 13.82 -39.92
N ASP A 182 50.11 14.17 -40.49
CA ASP A 182 49.99 14.60 -41.89
C ASP A 182 50.80 15.88 -42.15
N ASN A 183 50.63 16.92 -41.33
CA ASN A 183 51.41 18.17 -41.44
C ASN A 183 52.93 17.96 -41.34
N SER A 184 53.36 17.01 -40.50
CA SER A 184 54.79 16.68 -40.36
C SER A 184 55.32 15.94 -41.59
N SER A 185 54.49 15.13 -42.24
CA SER A 185 54.86 14.40 -43.47
C SER A 185 54.89 15.29 -44.71
N GLU A 186 54.01 16.29 -44.80
CA GLU A 186 53.98 17.26 -45.90
C GLU A 186 55.20 18.18 -45.86
N ALA A 187 55.67 18.55 -44.66
CA ALA A 187 56.91 19.31 -44.45
C ALA A 187 58.20 18.54 -44.81
N LEU A 188 58.12 17.22 -45.02
CA LEU A 188 59.25 16.36 -45.41
C LEU A 188 59.23 16.00 -46.91
N THR A 189 58.28 16.51 -47.68
CA THR A 189 58.27 16.31 -49.13
C THR A 189 59.34 17.21 -49.80
N PRO A 190 60.29 16.65 -50.58
CA PRO A 190 61.26 17.47 -51.29
C PRO A 190 60.55 18.24 -52.41
N GLN A 191 60.83 19.54 -52.53
CA GLN A 191 60.38 20.33 -53.69
C GLN A 191 61.00 19.75 -54.97
N VAL A 192 60.15 19.29 -55.88
CA VAL A 192 60.54 18.90 -57.24
C VAL A 192 60.92 20.17 -58.01
N PRO A 193 62.10 20.26 -58.63
CA PRO A 193 62.46 21.43 -59.43
C PRO A 193 61.57 21.50 -60.67
N THR A 194 60.89 22.64 -60.87
CA THR A 194 60.27 22.97 -62.15
C THR A 194 61.38 23.32 -63.14
N THR A 195 61.73 22.38 -64.02
CA THR A 195 62.53 22.68 -65.21
C THR A 195 61.63 23.35 -66.23
N ASP A 196 61.71 24.67 -66.32
CA ASP A 196 61.23 25.42 -67.48
C ASP A 196 62.15 25.08 -68.66
N PHE A 197 61.57 24.57 -69.75
CA PHE A 197 62.24 24.43 -71.03
C PHE A 197 62.02 25.73 -71.82
N ASP A 198 63.12 26.38 -72.16
CA ASP A 198 63.19 27.63 -72.94
C ASP A 198 62.70 27.47 -74.39
N GLU A 199 62.14 28.56 -74.94
CA GLU A 199 62.38 28.99 -76.33
C GLU A 199 62.75 30.48 -76.34
#